data_AF-A0A355SIR4-F1
#
_entry.id   AF-A0A355SIR4-F1
#
_cell.length_a   1.000
_cell.length_b   1.000
_cell.length_c   1.000
_cell.angle_alpha   90.00
_cell.angle_beta   90.00
_cell.angle_gamma   90.00
#
_symmetry.space_group_name_H-M   'P 1'
#
loop_
_entity.id
_entity.type
_entity.pdbx_description
1 polymer ?
#
loop_
_entity_poly.entity_id
_entity_poly.type
_entity_poly.pdbx_seq_one_letter_code
_entity_poly.pdbx_strand_id
1 'polypeptide(L)' 'NDQAALGRFDGENYQIGFTDVCHKPYGEMVRHVVDCNKVIYDVADGKKEKYNISPDEIYTISY' A
#
# COMPACT_ATOMS: atom_id res chain seq x y z
N ASN A 1 3.05 -8.42 6.23
CA ASN A 1 4.19 -8.12 7.10
C ASN A 1 5.31 -7.61 6.22
N ASP A 2 6.14 -6.69 6.70
CA ASP A 2 7.33 -6.25 5.97
C ASP A 2 8.25 -7.43 5.68
N GLN A 3 9.10 -7.23 4.67
CA GLN A 3 10.17 -8.17 4.40
C GLN A 3 11.23 -8.07 5.51
N ALA A 4 12.01 -9.13 5.69
CA ALA A 4 13.06 -9.14 6.68
C ALA A 4 14.07 -8.03 6.39
N ALA A 5 14.54 -7.32 7.42
CA ALA A 5 15.51 -6.23 7.26
C ALA A 5 16.84 -6.69 6.63
N LEU A 6 17.18 -7.97 6.79
CA LEU A 6 18.37 -8.60 6.19
C LEU A 6 18.13 -9.21 4.81
N GLY A 7 16.96 -8.98 4.20
CA GLY A 7 16.60 -9.52 2.90
C GLY A 7 15.87 -10.86 2.99
N ARG A 8 14.98 -11.09 2.03
CA ARG A 8 14.40 -12.40 1.70
C ARG A 8 15.39 -13.19 0.80
N PHE A 9 14.98 -14.36 0.32
CA PHE A 9 15.73 -15.27 -0.56
C PHE A 9 16.56 -14.61 -1.69
N ASP A 10 16.06 -13.50 -2.25
CA ASP A 10 16.66 -12.71 -3.35
C ASP A 10 17.31 -11.40 -2.87
N GLY A 11 17.33 -11.16 -1.56
CA GLY A 11 17.87 -9.96 -0.94
C GLY A 11 16.87 -8.82 -0.75
N GLU A 12 15.62 -8.95 -1.20
CA GLU A 12 14.60 -7.89 -1.02
C GLU A 12 14.29 -7.63 0.47
N ASN A 13 14.34 -6.37 0.88
CA ASN A 13 14.17 -5.93 2.28
C ASN A 13 13.22 -4.73 2.43
N TYR A 14 12.10 -4.74 1.73
CA TYR A 14 11.19 -3.60 1.61
C TYR A 14 10.18 -3.46 2.75
N GLN A 15 9.78 -2.20 3.01
CA GLN A 15 8.67 -1.83 3.89
C GLN A 15 7.35 -1.78 3.09
N ILE A 16 6.82 -2.95 2.74
CA ILE A 16 5.61 -3.10 1.89
C ILE A 16 4.43 -3.73 2.65
N GLY A 17 4.61 -4.07 3.92
CA GLY A 17 3.60 -4.71 4.74
C GLY A 17 2.60 -3.73 5.37
N PHE A 18 1.41 -4.24 5.70
CA PHE A 18 0.47 -3.53 6.59
C PHE A 18 0.91 -3.53 8.07
N THR A 19 1.83 -4.41 8.41
CA THR A 19 2.41 -4.57 9.75
C THR A 19 3.92 -4.67 9.64
N ASP A 20 4.62 -4.21 10.67
CA ASP A 20 6.06 -4.40 10.84
C ASP A 20 6.42 -5.82 11.30
N VAL A 21 7.73 -6.11 11.36
CA VAL A 21 8.28 -7.41 11.78
C VAL A 21 7.82 -7.86 13.18
N CYS A 22 7.42 -6.93 14.04
CA CYS A 22 6.87 -7.19 15.37
C CYS A 22 5.34 -7.38 15.35
N HIS A 23 4.74 -7.54 14.16
CA HIS A 23 3.30 -7.62 13.92
C HIS A 23 2.51 -6.38 14.34
N LYS A 24 3.17 -5.24 14.48
CA LYS A 24 2.50 -3.98 14.80
C LYS A 24 1.96 -3.33 13.51
N PRO A 25 0.68 -2.94 13.46
CA PRO A 25 0.14 -2.25 12.29
C PRO A 25 0.73 -0.86 12.08
N TYR A 26 0.91 -0.47 10.82
CA TYR A 26 1.21 0.91 10.44
C TYR A 26 -0.05 1.77 10.50
N GLY A 27 -0.19 2.55 11.58
CA GLY A 27 -1.43 3.29 11.87
C GLY A 27 -1.87 4.26 10.77
N GLU A 28 -0.93 4.90 10.06
CA GLU A 28 -1.24 5.75 8.91
C GLU A 28 -1.82 4.96 7.74
N MET A 29 -1.17 3.86 7.34
CA MET A 29 -1.66 2.98 6.29
C MET A 29 -3.05 2.43 6.61
N VAL A 30 -3.28 1.99 7.85
CA VAL A 30 -4.58 1.50 8.29
C VAL A 30 -5.66 2.57 8.14
N ARG A 31 -5.39 3.81 8.59
CA ARG A 31 -6.36 4.91 8.46
C ARG A 31 -6.74 5.15 7.01
N HIS A 32 -5.76 5.30 6.11
CA HIS A 32 -6.02 5.57 4.70
C HIS A 32 -6.76 4.43 3.99
N VAL A 33 -6.42 3.17 4.30
CA VAL A 33 -7.11 2.02 3.71
C VAL A 33 -8.55 1.90 4.20
N VAL A 34 -8.80 2.16 5.48
CA VAL A 34 -10.16 2.22 6.02
C VAL A 34 -10.97 3.31 5.32
N ASP A 35 -10.40 4.50 5.14
CA ASP A 35 -11.09 5.61 4.46
C ASP A 35 -11.35 5.34 2.99
N CYS A 36 -10.42 4.69 2.28
CA CYS A 36 -10.61 4.24 0.90
C CYS A 36 -11.74 3.21 0.80
N ASN A 37 -11.73 2.21 1.68
CA ASN A 37 -12.70 1.11 1.65
C ASN A 37 -14.14 1.57 1.95
N LYS A 38 -14.34 2.64 2.72
CA LYS A 38 -15.67 3.20 2.98
C LYS A 38 -16.41 3.63 1.73
N VAL A 39 -15.69 4.01 0.67
CA VAL A 39 -16.28 4.63 -0.54
C VAL A 39 -16.08 3.81 -1.81
N ILE A 40 -15.38 2.67 -1.72
CA ILE A 40 -14.92 1.91 -2.88
C ILE A 40 -16.08 1.45 -3.78
N TYR A 41 -17.19 1.02 -3.20
CA TYR A 41 -18.36 0.57 -3.96
C TYR A 41 -19.15 1.74 -4.55
N ASP A 42 -19.25 2.88 -3.87
CA ASP A 42 -19.90 4.06 -4.44
C ASP A 42 -19.13 4.56 -5.67
N VAL A 43 -17.80 4.49 -5.63
CA VAL A 43 -16.96 4.81 -6.78
C VAL A 43 -17.12 3.78 -7.90
N ALA A 44 -17.14 2.49 -7.56
CA ALA A 44 -17.34 1.41 -8.54
C ALA A 44 -18.72 1.46 -9.22
N ASP A 45 -19.77 1.82 -8.49
CA ASP A 45 -21.14 1.98 -8.98
C ASP A 45 -21.36 3.30 -9.73
N GLY A 46 -20.36 4.19 -9.80
CA GLY A 46 -20.48 5.51 -10.41
C GLY A 46 -21.33 6.51 -9.62
N LYS A 47 -21.64 6.21 -8.36
CA LYS A 47 -22.34 7.14 -7.44
C LYS A 47 -21.41 8.23 -6.93
N LYS A 48 -20.11 7.98 -6.95
CA LYS A 48 -19.06 8.92 -6.54
C LYS A 48 -17.94 8.96 -7.58
N GLU A 49 -17.51 10.15 -7.94
CA GLU A 49 -16.36 10.31 -8.85
C GLU A 49 -15.06 9.85 -8.19
N LYS A 50 -14.21 9.20 -8.99
CA LYS A 50 -12.83 8.89 -8.59
C LYS A 50 -12.02 10.17 -8.47
N TYR A 51 -10.89 10.09 -7.75
CA TYR A 51 -9.94 11.21 -7.73
C TYR A 51 -9.43 11.49 -9.15
N ASN A 52 -9.39 12.77 -9.53
CA ASN A 52 -8.87 13.22 -10.81
C ASN A 52 -7.34 13.42 -10.74
N ILE A 53 -6.64 12.43 -10.19
CA ILE A 53 -5.19 12.42 -10.03
C ILE A 53 -4.70 11.07 -10.53
N SER A 54 -3.83 11.09 -11.53
CA SER A 54 -3.10 9.89 -11.97
C SER A 54 -1.86 9.71 -11.09
N PRO A 55 -1.50 8.47 -10.73
CA PRO A 55 -0.24 8.21 -10.04
C PRO A 55 0.95 8.53 -10.94
N ASP A 56 2.01 9.07 -10.34
CA ASP A 56 3.28 9.27 -11.02
C ASP A 56 4.01 7.92 -11.13
N GLU A 57 4.24 7.46 -12.36
CA GLU A 57 5.01 6.24 -12.59
C GLU A 57 6.51 6.50 -12.36
N ILE A 58 7.14 5.58 -11.63
CA ILE A 58 8.59 5.53 -11.46
C ILE A 58 9.14 4.31 -12.19
N TYR A 59 10.29 4.46 -12.83
CA TYR A 59 10.93 3.36 -13.55
C TYR A 59 11.45 2.28 -12.60
N THR A 60 11.30 1.03 -13.01
CA THR A 60 11.95 -0.10 -12.33
C THR A 60 13.47 0.05 -12.42
N ILE A 61 14.14 -0.07 -11.27
CA ILE A 61 15.60 -0.17 -11.20
C ILE A 61 15.93 -1.67 -11.17
N SER A 62 16.43 -2.22 -12.27
CA SER A 62 16.97 -3.59 -12.33
C SER A 62 18.49 -3.54 -12.49
N TYR A 63 19.20 -4.36 -11.70
CA TYR A 63 20.65 -4.55 -11.78
C TYR A 63 21.01 -5.83 -12.53
#